data_AF-A0A316GBB5-F1
#
_entry.id   AF-A0A316GBB5-F1
#
_cell.length_a   1.000
_cell.length_b   1.000
_cell.length_c   1.000
_cell.angle_alpha   90.00
_cell.angle_beta   90.00
_cell.angle_gamma   90.00
#
_symmetry.space_group_name_H-M   'P 1'
#
loop_
_entity.id
_entity.type
_entity.pdbx_description
1 polymer ?
#
loop_
_entity_poly.entity_id
_entity_poly.type
_entity_poly.pdbx_seq_one_letter_code
_entity_poly.pdbx_strand_id
1 'polypeptide(L)'
;MTAKIDISPEQLAIVQVLLKDHLPNGTLAWAFGSRVTWTAKPFSDLDIALEGAEPLPSEVLIDLEEAFEASDLPWKVDVIDLNAVSPEFREIVERQRVPADWRDLQLHEVGKIVTGKTPPTSNPDFYDGYIPFVTPSDMDGRRRIETTARNLSADGAKKVGSSYVDRPAISVSCIGSDMGKAALVDPPFVSNQQINSVIVSDDYDRLFIYYNLSARKEEIRNRAGGAAQPIMNKSDFGKLNIYAPFKPEQTRISNILGTLDDKIELNRRMNETLEAMARAVFRDWFVDFGPTRRKAAGTADPAAILGGLLPDPTQAAPLAALFPDSFGANGLPEGWEEREVGSFAKLKGGKQLPKTEFVEDGDIPVFGGAGLMGNTDKANASGYVISVGRVGAYCGNFVAHRGRAWINNNASFFELENGTKPEWFFYALRELDLTTIRKGAAQPFVSNSDIAKLSLVFPGDPVLETFHGILLPLVQLIEANEQENQTLAATRDLLLPKLMSGELRLTGVEDL
;
A
#
# COMPACT_ATOMS: atom_id res chain seq x y z
N MET A 1 7.63 28.05 -8.36
CA MET A 1 7.66 27.35 -9.66
C MET A 1 7.92 28.38 -10.73
N THR A 2 8.64 28.00 -11.77
CA THR A 2 8.81 28.81 -12.98
C THR A 2 7.49 28.79 -13.73
N ALA A 3 7.00 29.94 -14.20
CA ALA A 3 5.84 29.98 -15.08
C ALA A 3 6.07 29.06 -16.29
N LYS A 4 5.04 28.30 -16.71
CA LYS A 4 5.14 27.39 -17.86
C LYS A 4 4.81 28.08 -19.19
N ILE A 5 4.07 29.18 -19.12
CA ILE A 5 3.59 29.96 -20.26
C ILE A 5 3.96 31.43 -19.96
N ASP A 6 4.54 32.12 -20.94
CA ASP A 6 4.93 33.53 -20.86
C ASP A 6 3.71 34.47 -20.97
N ILE A 7 2.84 34.41 -19.94
CA ILE A 7 1.66 35.27 -19.74
C ILE A 7 1.47 35.56 -18.25
N SER A 8 0.74 36.62 -17.90
CA SER A 8 0.49 36.95 -16.49
C SER A 8 -0.49 35.98 -15.83
N PRO A 9 -0.49 35.83 -14.48
CA PRO A 9 -1.47 35.00 -13.78
C PRO A 9 -2.93 35.40 -14.06
N GLU A 10 -3.20 36.70 -14.19
CA GLU A 10 -4.54 37.22 -14.50
C GLU A 10 -4.97 36.84 -15.92
N GLN A 11 -4.05 36.92 -16.88
CA GLN A 11 -4.30 36.51 -18.27
C GLN A 11 -4.52 34.99 -18.36
N LEU A 12 -3.69 34.21 -17.67
CA LEU A 12 -3.86 32.75 -17.60
C LEU A 12 -5.21 32.37 -16.97
N ALA A 13 -5.66 33.10 -15.95
CA ALA A 13 -6.96 32.88 -15.34
C ALA A 13 -8.11 33.12 -16.34
N ILE A 14 -8.04 34.17 -17.17
CA ILE A 14 -9.01 34.39 -18.26
C ILE A 14 -9.02 33.20 -19.20
N VAL A 15 -7.85 32.76 -19.67
CA VAL A 15 -7.74 31.60 -20.57
C VAL A 15 -8.37 30.36 -19.95
N GLN A 16 -8.07 30.07 -18.69
CA GLN A 16 -8.57 28.89 -18.00
C GLN A 16 -10.08 28.91 -17.75
N VAL A 17 -10.66 30.08 -17.49
CA VAL A 17 -12.12 30.24 -17.35
C VAL A 17 -12.80 29.97 -18.68
N LEU A 18 -12.31 30.56 -19.77
CA LEU A 18 -12.88 30.33 -21.10
C LEU A 18 -12.76 28.86 -21.54
N LEU A 19 -11.61 28.23 -21.32
CA LEU A 19 -11.44 26.80 -21.58
C LEU A 19 -12.40 25.95 -20.74
N LYS A 20 -12.59 26.28 -19.44
CA LYS A 20 -13.51 25.55 -18.56
C LYS A 20 -14.96 25.63 -19.05
N ASP A 21 -15.39 26.80 -19.49
CA ASP A 21 -16.80 27.09 -19.77
C ASP A 21 -17.22 26.59 -21.17
N HIS A 22 -16.28 26.49 -22.11
CA HIS A 22 -16.57 26.13 -23.50
C HIS A 22 -16.12 24.72 -23.90
N LEU A 23 -15.15 24.11 -23.21
CA LEU A 23 -14.66 22.79 -23.59
C LEU A 23 -15.61 21.66 -23.15
N PRO A 24 -15.90 20.70 -24.04
CA PRO A 24 -16.57 19.45 -23.64
C PRO A 24 -15.80 18.69 -22.56
N ASN A 25 -16.53 17.98 -21.70
CA ASN A 25 -15.91 17.09 -20.71
C ASN A 25 -15.04 16.04 -21.40
N GLY A 26 -13.76 15.97 -21.03
CA GLY A 26 -12.82 15.00 -21.61
C GLY A 26 -11.83 15.61 -22.58
N THR A 27 -12.08 16.83 -23.07
CA THR A 27 -11.13 17.56 -23.92
C THR A 27 -9.99 18.12 -23.09
N LEU A 28 -8.76 17.90 -23.55
CA LEU A 28 -7.55 18.50 -22.97
C LEU A 28 -7.17 19.76 -23.74
N ALA A 29 -6.59 20.73 -23.04
CA ALA A 29 -6.04 21.94 -23.65
C ALA A 29 -4.52 22.04 -23.42
N TRP A 30 -3.79 22.27 -24.50
CA TRP A 30 -2.34 22.33 -24.53
C TRP A 30 -1.89 23.66 -25.12
N ALA A 31 -1.13 24.45 -24.37
CA ALA A 31 -0.43 25.59 -24.94
C ALA A 31 0.84 25.11 -25.65
N PHE A 32 1.18 25.70 -26.78
CA PHE A 32 2.45 25.46 -27.49
C PHE A 32 3.01 26.74 -28.11
N GLY A 33 4.13 26.65 -28.83
CA GLY A 33 4.66 27.78 -29.59
C GLY A 33 5.48 28.79 -28.80
N SER A 34 5.44 30.05 -29.22
CA SER A 34 6.41 31.08 -28.80
C SER A 34 6.30 31.46 -27.32
N ARG A 35 5.08 31.46 -26.76
CA ARG A 35 4.82 31.75 -25.34
C ARG A 35 5.19 30.61 -24.41
N VAL A 36 5.21 29.38 -24.90
CA VAL A 36 5.68 28.23 -24.11
C VAL A 36 7.20 28.09 -24.17
N THR A 37 7.79 28.41 -25.32
CA THR A 37 9.25 28.36 -25.51
C THR A 37 9.99 29.60 -24.98
N TRP A 38 9.27 30.56 -24.37
CA TRP A 38 9.84 31.83 -23.85
C TRP A 38 10.59 32.66 -24.92
N THR A 39 10.13 32.56 -26.17
CA THR A 39 10.65 33.33 -27.31
C THR A 39 9.65 34.37 -27.82
N ALA A 40 8.50 34.49 -27.14
CA ALA A 40 7.42 35.41 -27.47
C ALA A 40 7.86 36.88 -27.42
N LYS A 41 7.22 37.67 -28.27
CA LYS A 41 7.25 39.14 -28.21
C LYS A 41 5.96 39.62 -27.51
N PRO A 42 5.90 40.89 -27.07
CA PRO A 42 4.71 41.40 -26.36
C PRO A 42 3.37 41.17 -27.08
N PHE A 43 3.36 41.18 -28.42
CA PHE A 43 2.17 41.00 -29.27
C PHE A 43 2.05 39.60 -29.89
N SER A 44 2.89 38.65 -29.50
CA SER A 44 2.75 37.27 -29.97
C SER A 44 1.39 36.71 -29.55
N ASP A 45 0.82 35.86 -30.39
CA ASP A 45 -0.33 35.01 -30.11
C ASP A 45 -0.04 33.99 -28.99
N LEU A 46 -1.11 33.37 -28.50
CA LEU A 46 -1.05 32.12 -27.74
C LEU A 46 -1.67 31.01 -28.58
N ASP A 47 -0.87 30.00 -28.90
CA ASP A 47 -1.34 28.82 -29.59
C ASP A 47 -1.88 27.78 -28.60
N ILE A 48 -3.13 27.35 -28.77
CA ILE A 48 -3.79 26.31 -27.98
C ILE A 48 -4.18 25.15 -28.90
N ALA A 49 -3.66 23.96 -28.61
CA ALA A 49 -4.11 22.71 -29.19
C ALA A 49 -5.11 22.01 -28.27
N LEU A 50 -6.28 21.69 -28.80
CA LEU A 50 -7.30 20.90 -28.11
C LEU A 50 -7.16 19.44 -28.51
N GLU A 51 -7.33 18.55 -27.55
CA GLU A 51 -7.21 17.10 -27.76
C GLU A 51 -8.39 16.38 -27.10
N GLY A 52 -9.32 15.90 -27.92
CA GLY A 52 -10.42 15.02 -27.51
C GLY A 52 -10.17 13.56 -27.91
N ALA A 53 -11.03 12.65 -27.44
CA ALA A 53 -11.02 11.24 -27.87
C ALA A 53 -11.29 11.09 -29.38
N GLU A 54 -12.12 11.97 -29.93
CA GLU A 54 -12.43 12.09 -31.36
C GLU A 54 -12.21 13.54 -31.81
N PRO A 55 -12.17 13.82 -33.12
CA PRO A 55 -12.17 15.18 -33.64
C PRO A 55 -13.33 16.00 -33.06
N LEU A 56 -13.03 17.23 -32.66
CA LEU A 56 -14.01 18.11 -32.03
C LEU A 56 -15.00 18.65 -33.06
N PRO A 57 -16.29 18.82 -32.68
CA PRO A 57 -17.25 19.52 -33.53
C PRO A 57 -16.76 20.95 -33.82
N SER A 58 -16.92 21.40 -35.07
CA SER A 58 -16.47 22.74 -35.48
C SER A 58 -17.10 23.87 -34.67
N GLU A 59 -18.32 23.67 -34.16
CA GLU A 59 -19.01 24.62 -33.27
C GLU A 59 -18.19 24.92 -32.01
N VAL A 60 -17.50 23.93 -31.42
CA VAL A 60 -16.67 24.13 -30.23
C VAL A 60 -15.50 25.08 -30.50
N LEU A 61 -14.85 24.93 -31.66
CA LEU A 61 -13.73 25.80 -32.05
C LEU A 61 -14.22 27.23 -32.32
N ILE A 62 -15.33 27.37 -33.05
CA ILE A 62 -15.94 28.68 -33.36
C ILE A 62 -16.35 29.42 -32.08
N ASP A 63 -17.08 28.75 -31.19
CA ASP A 63 -17.56 29.34 -29.94
C ASP A 63 -16.38 29.78 -29.05
N LEU A 64 -15.31 29.00 -29.03
CA LEU A 64 -14.12 29.30 -28.23
C LEU A 64 -13.30 30.45 -28.85
N GLU A 65 -13.14 30.48 -30.17
CA GLU A 65 -12.52 31.60 -30.89
C GLU A 65 -13.29 32.91 -30.64
N GLU A 66 -14.61 32.91 -30.80
CA GLU A 66 -15.46 34.07 -30.51
C GLU A 66 -15.33 34.54 -29.05
N ALA A 67 -15.28 33.60 -28.10
CA ALA A 67 -15.12 33.90 -26.68
C ALA A 67 -13.73 34.51 -26.37
N PHE A 68 -12.67 34.02 -27.01
CA PHE A 68 -11.33 34.59 -26.85
C PHE A 68 -11.23 35.98 -27.48
N GLU A 69 -11.81 36.21 -28.66
CA GLU A 69 -11.86 37.52 -29.31
C GLU A 69 -12.64 38.55 -28.48
N ALA A 70 -13.67 38.12 -27.76
CA ALA A 70 -14.46 38.97 -26.88
C ALA A 70 -13.80 39.24 -25.51
N SER A 71 -12.66 38.61 -25.21
CA SER A 71 -11.99 38.71 -23.91
C SER A 71 -11.07 39.94 -23.77
N ASP A 72 -10.64 40.22 -22.54
CA ASP A 72 -9.71 41.32 -22.23
C ASP A 72 -8.23 40.96 -22.49
N LEU A 73 -7.95 39.89 -23.23
CA LEU A 73 -6.58 39.49 -23.57
C LEU A 73 -5.96 40.47 -24.60
N PRO A 74 -4.71 40.93 -24.39
CA PRO A 74 -4.10 41.93 -25.28
C PRO A 74 -3.53 41.36 -26.58
N TRP A 75 -3.68 40.06 -26.81
CA TRP A 75 -3.16 39.30 -27.95
C TRP A 75 -4.17 38.21 -28.34
N LYS A 76 -4.03 37.69 -29.57
CA LYS A 76 -4.92 36.66 -30.11
C LYS A 76 -4.62 35.28 -29.53
N VAL A 77 -5.66 34.47 -29.40
CA VAL A 77 -5.54 33.05 -29.06
C VAL A 77 -5.92 32.26 -30.29
N ASP A 78 -4.99 31.50 -30.83
CA ASP A 78 -5.25 30.62 -31.97
C ASP A 78 -5.52 29.21 -31.45
N VAL A 79 -6.67 28.65 -31.83
CA VAL A 79 -7.12 27.34 -31.35
C VAL A 79 -7.13 26.34 -32.51
N ILE A 80 -6.59 25.15 -32.27
CA ILE A 80 -6.63 24.05 -33.22
C ILE A 80 -7.11 22.75 -32.57
N ASP A 81 -7.70 21.86 -33.36
CA ASP A 81 -7.94 20.48 -32.97
C ASP A 81 -6.75 19.60 -33.38
N LEU A 82 -6.09 18.98 -32.40
CA LEU A 82 -4.91 18.13 -32.60
C LEU A 82 -5.24 16.84 -33.38
N ASN A 83 -6.51 16.43 -33.44
CA ASN A 83 -6.95 15.29 -34.26
C ASN A 83 -7.14 15.68 -35.74
N ALA A 84 -7.20 16.97 -36.06
CA ALA A 84 -7.44 17.48 -37.41
C ALA A 84 -6.17 18.00 -38.13
N VAL A 85 -5.01 18.02 -37.45
CA VAL A 85 -3.74 18.50 -38.01
C VAL A 85 -2.91 17.36 -38.64
N SER A 86 -1.90 17.73 -39.43
CA SER A 86 -0.99 16.75 -40.03
C SER A 86 -0.11 16.06 -38.96
N PRO A 87 0.33 14.80 -39.18
CA PRO A 87 1.20 14.10 -38.25
C PRO A 87 2.50 14.85 -37.92
N GLU A 88 3.10 15.51 -38.93
CA GLU A 88 4.32 16.29 -38.76
C GLU A 88 4.09 17.49 -37.84
N PHE A 89 2.93 18.15 -37.96
CA PHE A 89 2.58 19.28 -37.11
C PHE A 89 2.23 18.83 -35.69
N ARG A 90 1.52 17.70 -35.55
CA ARG A 90 1.23 17.08 -34.26
C ARG A 90 2.52 16.80 -33.46
N GLU A 91 3.55 16.27 -34.12
CA GLU A 91 4.84 16.00 -33.48
C GLU A 91 5.52 17.28 -32.97
N ILE A 92 5.35 18.41 -33.67
CA ILE A 92 5.86 19.72 -33.22
C ILE A 92 5.17 20.16 -31.94
N VAL A 93 3.83 20.07 -31.88
CA VAL A 93 3.03 20.41 -30.70
C VAL A 93 3.43 19.52 -29.52
N GLU A 94 3.48 18.19 -29.71
CA GLU A 94 3.79 17.23 -28.66
C GLU A 94 5.18 17.45 -28.02
N ARG A 95 6.16 17.94 -28.78
CA ARG A 95 7.51 18.23 -28.28
C ARG A 95 7.59 19.48 -27.39
N GLN A 96 6.65 20.40 -27.52
CA GLN A 96 6.70 21.72 -26.87
C GLN A 96 5.57 21.94 -25.87
N ARG A 97 4.50 21.14 -25.94
CA ARG A 97 3.26 21.44 -25.24
C ARG A 97 3.38 21.46 -23.73
N VAL A 98 2.61 22.36 -23.11
CA VAL A 98 2.35 22.39 -21.66
C VAL A 98 0.85 22.50 -21.41
N PRO A 99 0.32 22.01 -20.29
CA PRO A 99 -1.11 22.13 -20.00
C PRO A 99 -1.55 23.59 -19.88
N ALA A 100 -2.59 23.99 -20.64
CA ALA A 100 -3.14 25.35 -20.62
C ALA A 100 -4.24 25.52 -19.56
N ASP A 101 -4.95 24.45 -19.24
CA ASP A 101 -6.12 24.36 -18.38
C ASP A 101 -5.83 23.90 -16.93
N TRP A 102 -4.56 23.64 -16.61
CA TRP A 102 -4.13 23.31 -15.26
C TRP A 102 -3.80 24.56 -14.44
N ARG A 103 -4.30 24.58 -13.21
CA ARG A 103 -4.24 25.73 -12.31
C ARG A 103 -3.17 25.55 -11.23
N ASP A 104 -2.43 26.61 -10.95
CA ASP A 104 -1.58 26.73 -9.77
C ASP A 104 -2.42 27.24 -8.59
N LEU A 105 -2.72 26.35 -7.66
CA LEU A 105 -3.54 26.61 -6.47
C LEU A 105 -2.70 26.47 -5.21
N GLN A 106 -3.20 26.97 -4.09
CA GLN A 106 -2.73 26.64 -2.75
C GLN A 106 -3.70 25.66 -2.09
N LEU A 107 -3.19 24.79 -1.21
CA LEU A 107 -3.99 23.75 -0.57
C LEU A 107 -5.21 24.31 0.20
N HIS A 108 -5.09 25.51 0.78
CA HIS A 108 -6.21 26.17 1.46
C HIS A 108 -7.35 26.59 0.52
N GLU A 109 -7.10 26.72 -0.78
CA GLU A 109 -8.09 27.01 -1.82
C GLU A 109 -8.84 25.75 -2.28
N VAL A 110 -8.25 24.58 -2.06
CA VAL A 110 -8.80 23.27 -2.44
C VAL A 110 -9.77 22.72 -1.39
N GLY A 111 -9.62 23.14 -0.13
CA GLY A 111 -10.44 22.60 0.94
C GLY A 111 -10.20 23.23 2.31
N LYS A 112 -11.11 22.93 3.24
CA LYS A 112 -11.03 23.38 4.62
C LYS A 112 -10.00 22.53 5.38
N ILE A 113 -9.01 23.18 5.96
CA ILE A 113 -7.99 22.53 6.78
C ILE A 113 -8.38 22.56 8.27
N VAL A 114 -8.38 21.40 8.91
CA VAL A 114 -8.67 21.20 10.34
C VAL A 114 -7.46 20.59 11.03
N THR A 115 -6.93 21.24 12.06
CA THR A 115 -5.85 20.69 12.88
C THR A 115 -6.44 19.90 14.03
N GLY A 116 -5.91 18.70 14.27
CA GLY A 116 -6.35 17.84 15.34
C GLY A 116 -6.06 18.36 16.74
N LYS A 117 -6.66 17.74 17.75
CA LYS A 117 -6.49 18.07 19.17
C LYS A 117 -6.82 16.86 20.04
N THR A 118 -5.96 16.57 21.01
CA THR A 118 -6.22 15.52 22.01
C THR A 118 -7.05 16.10 23.17
N PRO A 119 -8.19 15.48 23.54
CA PRO A 119 -8.87 15.80 24.78
C PRO A 119 -7.98 15.46 26.00
N PRO A 120 -8.29 15.96 27.21
CA PRO A 120 -7.49 15.64 28.40
C PRO A 120 -7.38 14.13 28.64
N THR A 121 -6.17 13.58 28.52
CA THR A 121 -5.88 12.15 28.74
C THR A 121 -6.11 11.71 30.19
N SER A 122 -6.17 12.67 31.12
CA SER A 122 -6.49 12.45 32.52
C SER A 122 -7.96 12.15 32.79
N ASN A 123 -8.86 12.33 31.81
CA ASN A 123 -10.26 11.96 31.93
C ASN A 123 -10.58 10.73 31.05
N PRO A 124 -10.68 9.52 31.64
CA PRO A 124 -10.97 8.29 30.91
C PRO A 124 -12.30 8.33 30.15
N ASP A 125 -13.30 9.06 30.65
CA ASP A 125 -14.65 9.13 30.04
C ASP A 125 -14.65 9.74 28.63
N PHE A 126 -13.56 10.41 28.22
CA PHE A 126 -13.39 10.92 26.86
C PHE A 126 -12.96 9.87 25.84
N TYR A 127 -12.58 8.68 26.29
CA TYR A 127 -12.04 7.61 25.46
C TYR A 127 -12.98 6.41 25.43
N ASP A 128 -12.56 5.34 24.74
CA ASP A 128 -13.28 4.05 24.63
C ASP A 128 -14.68 4.15 24.03
N GLY A 129 -14.92 5.19 23.22
CA GLY A 129 -16.14 5.32 22.43
C GLY A 129 -16.03 4.71 21.04
N TYR A 130 -16.81 5.25 20.10
CA TYR A 130 -16.90 4.76 18.72
C TYR A 130 -16.37 5.75 17.67
N ILE A 131 -15.96 6.96 18.07
CA ILE A 131 -15.43 7.97 17.15
C ILE A 131 -13.92 7.75 16.98
N PRO A 132 -13.41 7.44 15.78
CA PRO A 132 -11.98 7.23 15.57
C PRO A 132 -11.11 8.39 16.06
N PHE A 133 -10.07 8.07 16.83
CA PHE A 133 -9.05 9.04 17.26
C PHE A 133 -7.77 8.80 16.48
N VAL A 134 -7.63 9.49 15.35
CA VAL A 134 -6.54 9.27 14.39
C VAL A 134 -5.23 9.87 14.90
N THR A 135 -4.19 9.05 14.94
CA THR A 135 -2.84 9.42 15.33
C THR A 135 -1.82 8.95 14.28
N PRO A 136 -0.57 9.46 14.28
CA PRO A 136 0.42 9.03 13.30
C PRO A 136 0.72 7.52 13.31
N SER A 137 0.50 6.84 14.44
CA SER A 137 0.64 5.38 14.51
C SER A 137 -0.46 4.61 13.77
N ASP A 138 -1.60 5.23 13.51
CA ASP A 138 -2.67 4.65 12.68
C ASP A 138 -2.38 4.81 11.18
N MET A 139 -1.36 5.60 10.81
CA MET A 139 -0.85 5.73 9.43
C MET A 139 0.27 4.71 9.18
N ASP A 140 -0.08 3.43 9.24
CA ASP A 140 0.80 2.26 9.20
C ASP A 140 1.12 1.77 7.77
N GLY A 141 0.90 2.61 6.75
CA GLY A 141 1.06 2.26 5.33
C GLY A 141 -0.25 1.91 4.63
N ARG A 142 -1.37 1.89 5.36
CA ARG A 142 -2.71 1.85 4.77
C ARG A 142 -3.05 3.17 4.07
N ARG A 143 -3.65 3.07 2.88
CA ARG A 143 -4.22 4.21 2.16
C ARG A 143 -5.49 4.74 2.83
N ARG A 144 -6.27 3.88 3.49
CA ARG A 144 -7.53 4.22 4.17
C ARG A 144 -7.51 3.83 5.65
N ILE A 145 -8.02 4.71 6.51
CA ILE A 145 -8.23 4.46 7.93
C ILE A 145 -9.72 4.28 8.17
N GLU A 146 -10.10 3.03 8.44
CA GLU A 146 -11.48 2.65 8.83
C GLU A 146 -11.60 2.47 10.35
N THR A 147 -10.50 2.05 11.00
CA THR A 147 -10.41 1.78 12.44
C THR A 147 -9.14 2.40 13.01
N THR A 148 -9.18 2.80 14.28
CA THR A 148 -8.04 3.36 15.00
C THR A 148 -7.74 2.59 16.28
N ALA A 149 -6.50 2.63 16.75
CA ALA A 149 -6.10 1.96 17.99
C ALA A 149 -6.82 2.51 19.24
N ARG A 150 -7.25 3.77 19.19
CA ARG A 150 -8.05 4.42 20.24
C ARG A 150 -9.22 5.16 19.61
N ASN A 151 -10.31 5.23 20.35
CA ASN A 151 -11.51 5.97 19.96
C ASN A 151 -11.88 6.98 21.05
N LEU A 152 -12.61 8.02 20.68
CA LEU A 152 -13.22 8.97 21.59
C LEU A 152 -14.70 8.64 21.83
N SER A 153 -15.16 8.94 23.04
CA SER A 153 -16.58 9.07 23.34
C SER A 153 -17.17 10.33 22.68
N ALA A 154 -18.49 10.42 22.63
CA ALA A 154 -19.18 11.62 22.13
C ALA A 154 -18.78 12.88 22.94
N ASP A 155 -18.62 12.76 24.26
CA ASP A 155 -18.17 13.85 25.12
C ASP A 155 -16.70 14.21 24.88
N GLY A 156 -15.85 13.22 24.64
CA GLY A 156 -14.46 13.42 24.23
C GLY A 156 -14.34 14.20 22.94
N ALA A 157 -15.09 13.82 21.91
CA ALA A 157 -15.13 14.53 20.63
C ALA A 157 -15.70 15.96 20.78
N LYS A 158 -16.78 16.13 21.56
CA LYS A 158 -17.37 17.45 21.84
C LYS A 158 -16.39 18.38 22.54
N LYS A 159 -15.56 17.86 23.45
CA LYS A 159 -14.53 18.65 24.15
C LYS A 159 -13.51 19.28 23.20
N VAL A 160 -13.26 18.64 22.07
CA VAL A 160 -12.36 19.11 20.99
C VAL A 160 -13.13 19.39 19.70
N GLY A 161 -14.38 19.84 19.80
CA GLY A 161 -15.29 19.97 18.66
C GLY A 161 -14.79 20.82 17.49
N SER A 162 -13.87 21.77 17.71
CA SER A 162 -13.20 22.52 16.63
C SER A 162 -12.32 21.67 15.71
N SER A 163 -11.90 20.50 16.20
CA SER A 163 -11.06 19.51 15.52
C SER A 163 -11.85 18.28 15.05
N TYR A 164 -13.18 18.28 15.27
CA TYR A 164 -14.06 17.24 14.77
C TYR A 164 -14.24 17.41 13.26
N VAL A 165 -14.06 16.31 12.54
CA VAL A 165 -14.24 16.23 11.09
C VAL A 165 -15.42 15.29 10.83
N ASP A 166 -16.49 15.84 10.28
CA ASP A 166 -17.79 15.18 10.12
C ASP A 166 -17.99 14.52 8.75
N ARG A 167 -16.98 14.60 7.87
CA ARG A 167 -17.02 14.13 6.48
C ARG A 167 -15.69 13.51 6.06
N PRO A 168 -15.67 12.69 5.00
CA PRO A 168 -14.44 12.11 4.48
C PRO A 168 -13.37 13.18 4.20
N ALA A 169 -12.15 12.93 4.65
CA ALA A 169 -11.05 13.89 4.56
C ALA A 169 -9.72 13.18 4.29
N ILE A 170 -8.70 13.97 3.98
CA ILE A 170 -7.32 13.51 3.86
C ILE A 170 -6.60 13.95 5.13
N SER A 171 -6.07 13.03 5.92
CA SER A 171 -5.23 13.34 7.07
C SER A 171 -3.77 13.25 6.69
N VAL A 172 -2.98 14.27 7.06
CA VAL A 172 -1.53 14.31 6.85
C VAL A 172 -0.82 14.57 8.16
N SER A 173 0.17 13.73 8.49
CA SER A 173 1.05 13.95 9.63
C SER A 173 2.04 15.08 9.33
N CYS A 174 2.08 16.08 10.20
CA CYS A 174 2.82 17.33 10.05
C CYS A 174 3.83 17.56 11.19
N ILE A 175 4.06 16.59 12.08
CA ILE A 175 5.01 16.70 13.19
C ILE A 175 5.72 15.38 13.44
N GLY A 176 7.06 15.42 13.58
CA GLY A 176 7.87 14.30 14.04
C GLY A 176 8.34 13.35 12.94
N SER A 177 8.68 12.10 13.31
CA SER A 177 9.24 11.08 12.41
C SER A 177 8.27 10.63 11.32
N ASP A 178 6.97 10.73 11.58
CA ASP A 178 5.89 10.32 10.68
C ASP A 178 5.46 11.43 9.71
N MET A 179 6.21 12.53 9.63
CA MET A 179 5.88 13.67 8.79
C MET A 179 5.71 13.29 7.31
N GLY A 180 4.67 13.84 6.69
CA GLY A 180 4.31 13.65 5.29
C GLY A 180 3.56 12.35 5.00
N LYS A 181 3.31 11.50 6.01
CA LYS A 181 2.36 10.38 5.84
C LYS A 181 0.96 10.92 5.63
N ALA A 182 0.28 10.44 4.59
CA ALA A 182 -1.08 10.80 4.24
C ALA A 182 -1.99 9.56 4.27
N ALA A 183 -3.24 9.75 4.69
CA ALA A 183 -4.26 8.70 4.66
C ALA A 183 -5.65 9.29 4.39
N LEU A 184 -6.50 8.52 3.72
CA LEU A 184 -7.92 8.81 3.56
C LEU A 184 -8.66 8.35 4.82
N VAL A 185 -9.46 9.24 5.41
CA VAL A 185 -10.32 8.89 6.55
C VAL A 185 -11.75 9.12 6.10
N ASP A 186 -12.52 8.04 6.00
CA ASP A 186 -13.90 8.06 5.53
C ASP A 186 -14.95 8.27 6.67
N PRO A 187 -14.84 7.64 7.85
CA PRO A 187 -15.79 7.89 8.94
C PRO A 187 -15.57 9.25 9.61
N PRO A 188 -16.58 9.84 10.29
CA PRO A 188 -16.38 11.02 11.14
C PRO A 188 -15.34 10.76 12.23
N PHE A 189 -14.41 11.69 12.45
CA PHE A 189 -13.24 11.43 13.29
C PHE A 189 -12.69 12.69 13.97
N VAL A 190 -11.75 12.46 14.89
CA VAL A 190 -10.87 13.50 15.46
C VAL A 190 -9.44 13.02 15.30
N SER A 191 -8.53 13.89 14.86
CA SER A 191 -7.09 13.58 14.86
C SER A 191 -6.37 14.22 16.05
N ASN A 192 -5.15 13.77 16.35
CA ASN A 192 -4.28 14.44 17.31
C ASN A 192 -3.61 15.70 16.72
N GLN A 193 -2.88 16.46 17.55
CA GLN A 193 -2.26 17.74 17.18
C GLN A 193 -1.19 17.63 16.09
N GLN A 194 -0.70 16.41 15.83
CA GLN A 194 0.34 16.18 14.84
C GLN A 194 -0.23 16.13 13.42
N ILE A 195 -1.56 16.09 13.27
CA ILE A 195 -2.22 15.85 11.99
C ILE A 195 -3.04 17.07 11.57
N ASN A 196 -2.86 17.47 10.31
CA ASN A 196 -3.78 18.36 9.62
C ASN A 196 -4.66 17.52 8.69
N SER A 197 -5.97 17.74 8.74
CA SER A 197 -6.97 17.11 7.89
C SER A 197 -7.51 18.10 6.86
N VAL A 198 -7.60 17.68 5.60
CA VAL A 198 -8.14 18.47 4.49
C VAL A 198 -9.51 17.92 4.11
N ILE A 199 -10.55 18.72 4.33
CA ILE A 199 -11.90 18.48 3.82
C ILE A 199 -11.97 19.14 2.44
N VAL A 200 -11.80 18.33 1.40
CA VAL A 200 -11.74 18.77 -0.01
C VAL A 200 -13.11 19.30 -0.44
N SER A 201 -13.15 20.43 -1.15
CA SER A 201 -14.41 21.00 -1.67
C SER A 201 -14.92 20.22 -2.89
N ASP A 202 -16.20 20.41 -3.22
CA ASP A 202 -16.85 19.67 -4.30
C ASP A 202 -16.30 19.98 -5.69
N ASP A 203 -15.48 21.03 -5.86
CA ASP A 203 -14.82 21.37 -7.12
C ASP A 203 -13.57 20.53 -7.42
N TYR A 204 -13.13 19.71 -6.47
CA TYR A 204 -11.92 18.91 -6.58
C TYR A 204 -12.19 17.44 -6.30
N ASP A 205 -11.36 16.58 -6.89
CA ASP A 205 -11.39 15.15 -6.61
C ASP A 205 -10.51 14.86 -5.38
N ARG A 206 -11.13 14.31 -4.32
CA ARG A 206 -10.43 14.02 -3.06
C ARG A 206 -9.28 13.04 -3.26
N LEU A 207 -9.43 12.07 -4.15
CA LEU A 207 -8.41 11.04 -4.34
C LEU A 207 -7.22 11.59 -5.14
N PHE A 208 -7.46 12.46 -6.11
CA PHE A 208 -6.40 13.23 -6.77
C PHE A 208 -5.58 14.05 -5.78
N ILE A 209 -6.25 14.79 -4.87
CA ILE A 209 -5.57 15.58 -3.83
C ILE A 209 -4.80 14.69 -2.85
N TYR A 210 -5.32 13.50 -2.53
CA TYR A 210 -4.59 12.52 -1.73
C TYR A 210 -3.30 12.08 -2.41
N TYR A 211 -3.34 11.69 -3.70
CA TYR A 211 -2.16 11.26 -4.44
C TYR A 211 -1.11 12.37 -4.56
N ASN A 212 -1.58 13.59 -4.76
CA ASN A 212 -0.72 14.76 -4.79
C ASN A 212 0.01 14.97 -3.45
N LEU A 213 -0.69 14.88 -2.32
CA LEU A 213 -0.09 15.04 -0.99
C LEU A 213 0.79 13.86 -0.60
N SER A 214 0.41 12.62 -0.95
CA SER A 214 1.19 11.41 -0.60
C SER A 214 2.54 11.36 -1.31
N ALA A 215 2.64 11.92 -2.52
CA ALA A 215 3.89 12.01 -3.27
C ALA A 215 4.89 13.04 -2.72
N ARG A 216 4.47 13.92 -1.80
CA ARG A 216 5.23 15.11 -1.39
C ARG A 216 5.83 15.02 0.00
N LYS A 217 6.02 13.81 0.51
CA LYS A 217 6.58 13.55 1.84
C LYS A 217 7.88 14.32 2.09
N GLU A 218 8.83 14.26 1.16
CA GLU A 218 10.13 14.94 1.29
C GLU A 218 10.01 16.47 1.17
N GLU A 219 9.14 16.98 0.30
CA GLU A 219 8.86 18.43 0.22
C GLU A 219 8.29 18.95 1.54
N ILE A 220 7.30 18.24 2.09
CA ILE A 220 6.67 18.57 3.37
C ILE A 220 7.72 18.58 4.48
N ARG A 221 8.62 17.59 4.47
CA ARG A 221 9.71 17.48 5.44
C ARG A 221 10.71 18.63 5.34
N ASN A 222 11.08 19.03 4.13
CA ASN A 222 12.05 20.09 3.88
C ASN A 222 11.50 21.49 4.20
N ARG A 223 10.19 21.69 4.08
CA ARG A 223 9.53 22.96 4.47
C ARG A 223 9.28 23.08 5.96
N ALA A 224 9.40 22.01 6.72
CA ALA A 224 9.17 22.02 8.16
C ALA A 224 10.33 22.71 8.90
N GLY A 225 9.98 23.57 9.87
CA GLY A 225 10.95 24.26 10.71
C GLY A 225 11.37 23.42 11.93
N GLY A 226 12.60 23.61 12.41
CA GLY A 226 13.12 23.03 13.66
C GLY A 226 14.09 21.85 13.44
N ALA A 227 15.30 21.97 14.00
CA ALA A 227 16.39 20.99 13.80
C ALA A 227 16.21 19.66 14.54
N ALA A 228 15.44 19.62 15.65
CA ALA A 228 15.28 18.43 16.48
C ALA A 228 13.93 17.71 16.27
N GLN A 229 12.85 18.45 16.01
CA GLN A 229 11.57 17.91 15.57
C GLN A 229 10.99 18.83 14.49
N PRO A 230 10.92 18.38 13.23
CA PRO A 230 10.33 19.18 12.18
C PRO A 230 8.85 19.38 12.49
N ILE A 231 8.37 20.61 12.33
CA ILE A 231 6.97 21.00 12.49
C ILE A 231 6.52 21.77 11.26
N MET A 232 5.42 21.32 10.66
CA MET A 232 4.66 22.07 9.66
C MET A 232 3.33 22.54 10.28
N ASN A 233 3.21 23.85 10.50
CA ASN A 233 1.98 24.42 11.06
C ASN A 233 0.86 24.47 9.99
N LYS A 234 -0.38 24.70 10.43
CA LYS A 234 -1.56 24.77 9.55
C LYS A 234 -1.44 25.82 8.43
N SER A 235 -0.87 26.99 8.72
CA SER A 235 -0.75 28.08 7.74
C SER A 235 0.21 27.70 6.62
N ASP A 236 1.37 27.16 6.97
CA ASP A 236 2.38 26.75 5.98
C ASP A 236 1.97 25.47 5.24
N PHE A 237 1.27 24.55 5.90
CA PHE A 237 0.61 23.42 5.25
C PHE A 237 -0.42 23.89 4.21
N GLY A 238 -1.22 24.91 4.54
CA GLY A 238 -2.19 25.50 3.62
C GLY A 238 -1.56 26.14 2.37
N LYS A 239 -0.31 26.63 2.46
CA LYS A 239 0.42 27.25 1.33
C LYS A 239 1.13 26.24 0.42
N LEU A 240 0.92 24.93 0.60
CA LEU A 240 1.44 23.94 -0.34
C LEU A 240 0.80 24.16 -1.72
N ASN A 241 1.62 24.21 -2.76
CA ASN A 241 1.15 24.50 -4.12
C ASN A 241 0.52 23.26 -4.75
N ILE A 242 -0.73 23.30 -5.12
CA ILE A 242 -1.44 22.22 -5.81
C ILE A 242 -1.56 22.60 -7.29
N TYR A 243 -0.85 21.89 -8.15
CA TYR A 243 -1.01 22.00 -9.60
C TYR A 243 -2.06 20.97 -10.03
N ALA A 244 -3.19 21.41 -10.56
CA ALA A 244 -4.33 20.53 -10.82
C ALA A 244 -5.17 20.96 -12.04
N PRO A 245 -5.69 19.99 -12.82
CA PRO A 245 -6.69 20.27 -13.85
C PRO A 245 -8.05 20.59 -13.24
N PHE A 246 -9.08 20.73 -14.08
CA PHE A 246 -10.46 20.70 -13.62
C PHE A 246 -10.90 19.29 -13.18
N LYS A 247 -11.93 19.23 -12.34
CA LYS A 247 -12.39 18.01 -11.67
C LYS A 247 -12.53 16.78 -12.58
N PRO A 248 -13.11 16.87 -13.80
CA PRO A 248 -13.29 15.68 -14.65
C PRO A 248 -12.00 14.91 -14.92
N GLU A 249 -10.90 15.61 -15.20
CA GLU A 249 -9.60 14.99 -15.42
C GLU A 249 -8.96 14.52 -14.11
N GLN A 250 -9.10 15.29 -13.02
CA GLN A 250 -8.65 14.84 -11.69
C GLN A 250 -9.25 13.47 -11.34
N THR A 251 -10.56 13.30 -11.56
CA THR A 251 -11.25 12.04 -11.32
C THR A 251 -10.72 10.92 -12.21
N ARG A 252 -10.49 11.15 -13.52
CA ARG A 252 -9.87 10.14 -14.41
C ARG A 252 -8.50 9.69 -13.91
N ILE A 253 -7.61 10.64 -13.61
CA ILE A 253 -6.28 10.38 -13.07
C ILE A 253 -6.36 9.56 -11.77
N SER A 254 -7.23 10.01 -10.86
CA SER A 254 -7.39 9.38 -9.56
C SER A 254 -7.97 7.96 -9.65
N ASN A 255 -8.84 7.68 -10.63
CA ASN A 255 -9.44 6.37 -10.84
C ASN A 255 -8.39 5.34 -11.31
N ILE A 256 -7.48 5.74 -12.21
CA ILE A 256 -6.40 4.85 -12.66
C ILE A 256 -5.48 4.50 -11.49
N LEU A 257 -4.95 5.50 -10.80
CA LEU A 257 -4.07 5.30 -9.64
C LEU A 257 -4.81 4.53 -8.52
N GLY A 258 -6.08 4.87 -8.31
CA GLY A 258 -6.98 4.24 -7.37
C GLY A 258 -7.17 2.76 -7.64
N THR A 259 -7.40 2.38 -8.89
CA THR A 259 -7.60 0.98 -9.31
C THR A 259 -6.36 0.13 -9.04
N LEU A 260 -5.16 0.66 -9.28
CA LEU A 260 -3.91 -0.02 -8.96
C LEU A 260 -3.79 -0.28 -7.45
N ASP A 261 -4.01 0.75 -6.63
CA ASP A 261 -3.95 0.61 -5.16
C ASP A 261 -5.07 -0.28 -4.60
N ASP A 262 -6.28 -0.21 -5.16
CA ASP A 262 -7.42 -1.03 -4.75
C ASP A 262 -7.14 -2.52 -5.03
N LYS A 263 -6.51 -2.83 -6.16
CA LYS A 263 -6.07 -4.19 -6.50
C LYS A 263 -4.95 -4.69 -5.58
N ILE A 264 -3.98 -3.83 -5.23
CA ILE A 264 -2.93 -4.16 -4.25
C ILE A 264 -3.56 -4.52 -2.89
N GLU A 265 -4.50 -3.71 -2.42
CA GLU A 265 -5.21 -3.96 -1.16
C GLU A 265 -6.05 -5.24 -1.20
N LEU A 266 -6.75 -5.50 -2.31
CA LEU A 266 -7.52 -6.73 -2.50
C LEU A 266 -6.62 -7.96 -2.43
N ASN A 267 -5.47 -7.92 -3.10
CA ASN A 267 -4.47 -8.99 -3.06
C ASN A 267 -3.91 -9.22 -1.66
N ARG A 268 -3.65 -8.15 -0.90
CA ARG A 268 -3.21 -8.27 0.50
C ARG A 268 -4.25 -8.96 1.37
N ARG A 269 -5.52 -8.55 1.29
CA ARG A 269 -6.63 -9.18 2.03
C ARG A 269 -6.84 -10.64 1.62
N MET A 270 -6.68 -10.94 0.33
CA MET A 270 -6.71 -12.31 -0.18
C MET A 270 -5.58 -13.13 0.44
N ASN A 271 -4.35 -12.61 0.47
CA ASN A 271 -3.21 -13.29 1.08
C ASN A 271 -3.41 -13.55 2.58
N GLU A 272 -3.93 -12.58 3.32
CA GLU A 272 -4.28 -12.74 4.74
C GLU A 272 -5.32 -13.87 4.94
N THR A 273 -6.32 -13.93 4.07
CA THR A 273 -7.36 -14.98 4.11
C THR A 273 -6.77 -16.36 3.78
N LEU A 274 -5.92 -16.45 2.74
CA LEU A 274 -5.25 -17.67 2.34
C LEU A 274 -4.31 -18.21 3.45
N GLU A 275 -3.57 -17.32 4.12
CA GLU A 275 -2.74 -17.69 5.26
C GLU A 275 -3.60 -18.15 6.45
N ALA A 276 -4.71 -17.46 6.72
CA ALA A 276 -5.65 -17.86 7.78
C ALA A 276 -6.25 -19.25 7.51
N MET A 277 -6.61 -19.55 6.26
CA MET A 277 -7.07 -20.89 5.85
C MET A 277 -5.99 -21.95 6.07
N ALA A 278 -4.76 -21.71 5.60
CA ALA A 278 -3.64 -22.65 5.77
C ALA A 278 -3.36 -22.92 7.26
N ARG A 279 -3.40 -21.87 8.10
CA ARG A 279 -3.22 -21.98 9.54
C ARG A 279 -4.37 -22.74 10.21
N ALA A 280 -5.61 -22.53 9.78
CA ALA A 280 -6.77 -23.25 10.31
C ALA A 280 -6.69 -24.75 10.04
N VAL A 281 -6.33 -25.15 8.81
CA VAL A 281 -6.10 -26.56 8.46
C VAL A 281 -4.97 -27.16 9.30
N PHE A 282 -3.83 -26.45 9.38
CA PHE A 282 -2.69 -26.92 10.17
C PHE A 282 -3.07 -27.13 11.64
N ARG A 283 -3.78 -26.17 12.24
CA ARG A 283 -4.17 -26.23 13.65
C ARG A 283 -5.14 -27.37 13.91
N ASP A 284 -6.20 -27.51 13.11
CA ASP A 284 -7.17 -28.60 13.25
C ASP A 284 -6.49 -29.97 13.11
N TRP A 285 -5.56 -30.13 12.16
CA TRP A 285 -4.95 -31.44 11.88
C TRP A 285 -3.84 -31.80 12.85
N PHE A 286 -2.91 -30.88 13.13
CA PHE A 286 -1.64 -31.21 13.80
C PHE A 286 -1.53 -30.70 15.24
N VAL A 287 -2.39 -29.77 15.66
CA VAL A 287 -2.40 -29.23 17.02
C VAL A 287 -3.58 -29.80 17.81
N ASP A 288 -4.78 -29.67 17.25
CA ASP A 288 -6.01 -30.10 17.92
C ASP A 288 -6.32 -31.58 17.68
N PHE A 289 -5.67 -32.21 16.70
CA PHE A 289 -5.93 -33.57 16.24
C PHE A 289 -7.41 -33.80 15.88
N GLY A 290 -8.05 -32.78 15.33
CA GLY A 290 -9.48 -32.67 15.03
C GLY A 290 -10.04 -33.89 14.29
N PRO A 291 -9.45 -34.33 13.16
CA PRO A 291 -9.94 -35.51 12.45
C PRO A 291 -9.95 -36.77 13.31
N THR A 292 -8.86 -37.06 14.02
CA THR A 292 -8.76 -38.20 14.93
C THR A 292 -9.79 -38.13 16.06
N ARG A 293 -9.97 -36.95 16.69
CA ARG A 293 -10.97 -36.78 17.76
C ARG A 293 -12.40 -36.99 17.25
N ARG A 294 -12.73 -36.45 16.08
CA ARG A 294 -14.06 -36.60 15.47
C ARG A 294 -14.34 -38.07 15.13
N LYS A 295 -13.36 -38.80 14.60
CA LYS A 295 -13.46 -40.25 14.37
C LYS A 295 -13.63 -41.04 15.67
N ALA A 296 -12.82 -40.77 16.68
CA ALA A 296 -12.92 -41.40 18.01
C ALA A 296 -14.27 -41.16 18.69
N ALA A 297 -14.91 -40.02 18.41
CA ALA A 297 -16.26 -39.69 18.88
C ALA A 297 -17.40 -40.34 18.06
N GLY A 298 -17.08 -41.15 17.05
CA GLY A 298 -18.06 -41.88 16.23
C GLY A 298 -18.54 -41.13 14.97
N THR A 299 -17.87 -40.05 14.56
CA THR A 299 -18.21 -39.36 13.29
C THR A 299 -17.82 -40.24 12.10
N ALA A 300 -18.79 -40.57 11.25
CA ALA A 300 -18.57 -41.44 10.08
C ALA A 300 -18.53 -40.67 8.74
N ASP A 301 -19.15 -39.49 8.67
CA ASP A 301 -19.15 -38.68 7.44
C ASP A 301 -17.75 -38.08 7.18
N PRO A 302 -17.11 -38.34 6.02
CA PRO A 302 -15.76 -37.86 5.76
C PRO A 302 -15.59 -36.34 5.77
N ALA A 303 -16.59 -35.58 5.31
CA ALA A 303 -16.52 -34.13 5.31
C ALA A 303 -16.61 -33.57 6.74
N ALA A 304 -17.48 -34.15 7.57
CA ALA A 304 -17.57 -33.84 9.00
C ALA A 304 -16.30 -34.24 9.76
N ILE A 305 -15.67 -35.38 9.44
CA ILE A 305 -14.36 -35.77 10.01
C ILE A 305 -13.31 -34.69 9.76
N LEU A 306 -13.33 -34.03 8.61
CA LEU A 306 -12.36 -32.99 8.24
C LEU A 306 -12.82 -31.57 8.61
N GLY A 307 -13.92 -31.44 9.35
CA GLY A 307 -14.38 -30.17 9.91
C GLY A 307 -14.88 -29.16 8.88
N GLY A 308 -15.20 -29.60 7.66
CA GLY A 308 -15.58 -28.69 6.56
C GLY A 308 -14.44 -27.80 6.07
N LEU A 309 -13.19 -28.10 6.41
CA LEU A 309 -12.00 -27.31 6.03
C LEU A 309 -11.45 -27.69 4.64
N LEU A 310 -12.18 -28.51 3.88
CA LEU A 310 -11.76 -28.93 2.54
C LEU A 310 -12.39 -28.07 1.44
N PRO A 311 -11.59 -27.67 0.42
CA PRO A 311 -12.12 -27.02 -0.77
C PRO A 311 -12.99 -27.93 -1.65
N ASP A 312 -12.66 -29.23 -1.71
CA ASP A 312 -13.31 -30.21 -2.59
C ASP A 312 -13.90 -31.38 -1.77
N PRO A 313 -15.23 -31.46 -1.64
CA PRO A 313 -15.91 -32.55 -0.93
C PRO A 313 -15.62 -33.95 -1.50
N THR A 314 -15.27 -34.06 -2.78
CA THR A 314 -15.00 -35.35 -3.42
C THR A 314 -13.72 -36.00 -2.90
N GLN A 315 -12.79 -35.20 -2.35
CA GLN A 315 -11.57 -35.71 -1.75
C GLN A 315 -11.74 -36.07 -0.26
N ALA A 316 -12.88 -35.75 0.37
CA ALA A 316 -13.05 -35.95 1.80
C ALA A 316 -12.87 -37.41 2.26
N ALA A 317 -13.38 -38.37 1.49
CA ALA A 317 -13.29 -39.80 1.82
C ALA A 317 -11.85 -40.35 1.88
N PRO A 318 -11.01 -40.24 0.82
CA PRO A 318 -9.63 -40.71 0.89
C PRO A 318 -8.81 -39.96 1.95
N LEU A 319 -9.09 -38.68 2.19
CA LEU A 319 -8.39 -37.90 3.21
C LEU A 319 -8.74 -38.33 4.65
N ALA A 320 -10.03 -38.49 4.96
CA ALA A 320 -10.48 -38.92 6.28
C ALA A 320 -9.97 -40.33 6.65
N ALA A 321 -9.66 -41.15 5.65
CA ALA A 321 -9.06 -42.47 5.84
C ALA A 321 -7.61 -42.42 6.34
N LEU A 322 -6.88 -41.32 6.11
CA LEU A 322 -5.47 -41.18 6.53
C LEU A 322 -5.31 -40.94 8.04
N PHE A 323 -6.37 -40.50 8.71
CA PHE A 323 -6.34 -40.23 10.15
C PHE A 323 -6.77 -41.47 10.93
N PRO A 324 -6.10 -41.83 12.04
CA PRO A 324 -6.56 -42.91 12.91
C PRO A 324 -7.88 -42.53 13.61
N ASP A 325 -8.58 -43.50 14.18
CA ASP A 325 -9.80 -43.32 14.97
C ASP A 325 -9.57 -43.40 16.49
N SER A 326 -8.31 -43.46 16.90
CA SER A 326 -7.85 -43.69 18.26
C SER A 326 -6.62 -42.84 18.58
N PHE A 327 -6.30 -42.75 19.88
CA PHE A 327 -5.08 -42.14 20.38
C PHE A 327 -4.20 -43.21 21.02
N GLY A 328 -2.89 -43.09 20.81
CA GLY A 328 -1.88 -43.90 21.50
C GLY A 328 -1.69 -43.49 22.96
N ALA A 329 -0.91 -44.27 23.70
CA ALA A 329 -0.63 -44.02 25.12
C ALA A 329 0.11 -42.70 25.39
N ASN A 330 0.80 -42.15 24.39
CA ASN A 330 1.47 -40.85 24.42
C ASN A 330 0.51 -39.67 24.19
N GLY A 331 -0.79 -39.92 23.96
CA GLY A 331 -1.78 -38.88 23.69
C GLY A 331 -1.75 -38.33 22.25
N LEU A 332 -0.91 -38.90 21.38
CA LEU A 332 -0.90 -38.61 19.95
C LEU A 332 -1.85 -39.54 19.19
N PRO A 333 -2.32 -39.15 17.99
CA PRO A 333 -3.02 -40.07 17.10
C PRO A 333 -2.22 -41.37 16.89
N GLU A 334 -2.91 -42.52 16.83
CA GLU A 334 -2.23 -43.80 16.65
C GLU A 334 -1.36 -43.83 15.38
N GLY A 335 -0.10 -44.25 15.52
CA GLY A 335 0.90 -44.23 14.45
C GLY A 335 1.65 -42.90 14.24
N TRP A 336 1.29 -41.84 14.98
CA TRP A 336 2.05 -40.58 14.97
C TRP A 336 3.20 -40.63 15.98
N GLU A 337 4.31 -39.99 15.63
CA GLU A 337 5.57 -40.06 16.37
C GLU A 337 6.09 -38.68 16.75
N GLU A 338 6.90 -38.58 17.79
CA GLU A 338 7.70 -37.38 18.04
C GLU A 338 9.08 -37.55 17.39
N ARG A 339 9.48 -36.54 16.61
CA ARG A 339 10.79 -36.53 15.95
C ARG A 339 11.50 -35.20 16.19
N GLU A 340 12.80 -35.26 16.38
CA GLU A 340 13.61 -34.06 16.54
C GLU A 340 13.59 -33.17 15.28
N VAL A 341 13.58 -31.86 15.46
CA VAL A 341 13.69 -30.85 14.38
C VAL A 341 14.87 -31.16 13.45
N GLY A 342 16.00 -31.58 14.03
CA GLY A 342 17.21 -31.95 13.30
C GLY A 342 17.05 -33.13 12.33
N SER A 343 16.00 -33.93 12.49
CA SER A 343 15.66 -35.01 11.55
C SER A 343 14.94 -34.53 10.28
N PHE A 344 14.45 -33.28 10.28
CA PHE A 344 13.74 -32.66 9.16
C PHE A 344 14.56 -31.58 8.46
N ALA A 345 15.50 -30.94 9.17
CA ALA A 345 16.30 -29.87 8.62
C ALA A 345 17.60 -29.61 9.40
N LYS A 346 18.62 -29.13 8.69
CA LYS A 346 19.87 -28.64 9.27
C LYS A 346 19.83 -27.12 9.41
N LEU A 347 20.17 -26.61 10.59
CA LEU A 347 20.25 -25.16 10.82
C LEU A 347 21.62 -24.59 10.41
N LYS A 348 21.62 -23.58 9.54
CA LYS A 348 22.79 -22.78 9.18
C LYS A 348 22.69 -21.37 9.74
N GLY A 349 23.79 -20.88 10.30
CA GLY A 349 23.89 -19.49 10.75
C GLY A 349 23.90 -18.52 9.58
N GLY A 350 23.19 -17.40 9.71
CA GLY A 350 23.27 -16.31 8.75
C GLY A 350 24.64 -15.63 8.74
N LYS A 351 24.87 -14.77 7.75
CA LYS A 351 26.13 -14.02 7.56
C LYS A 351 25.89 -12.54 7.77
N GLN A 352 26.85 -11.86 8.41
CA GLN A 352 26.76 -10.42 8.63
C GLN A 352 26.68 -9.71 7.27
N LEU A 353 25.61 -8.94 7.07
CA LEU A 353 25.54 -7.94 6.02
C LEU A 353 25.71 -6.55 6.66
N PRO A 354 26.75 -5.78 6.31
CA PRO A 354 26.89 -4.39 6.72
C PRO A 354 25.72 -3.55 6.22
N LYS A 355 25.27 -2.56 7.00
CA LYS A 355 24.19 -1.64 6.58
C LYS A 355 24.50 -0.86 5.30
N THR A 356 25.78 -0.69 4.97
CA THR A 356 26.22 -0.05 3.71
C THR A 356 25.93 -0.89 2.47
N GLU A 357 25.58 -2.17 2.62
CA GLU A 357 25.20 -3.07 1.53
C GLU A 357 23.68 -3.27 1.43
N PHE A 358 22.92 -2.50 2.21
CA PHE A 358 21.47 -2.44 2.08
C PHE A 358 21.15 -1.51 0.91
N VAL A 359 20.24 -1.94 0.07
CA VAL A 359 19.80 -1.23 -1.13
C VAL A 359 18.30 -0.97 -0.96
N GLU A 360 17.87 0.28 -1.05
CA GLU A 360 16.46 0.67 -0.85
C GLU A 360 15.55 -0.07 -1.85
N ASP A 361 15.97 -0.08 -3.12
CA ASP A 361 15.30 -0.74 -4.24
C ASP A 361 15.84 -2.15 -4.55
N GLY A 362 16.47 -2.81 -3.57
CA GLY A 362 16.98 -4.16 -3.77
C GLY A 362 15.87 -5.20 -3.91
N ASP A 363 16.07 -6.21 -4.76
CA ASP A 363 15.08 -7.28 -5.00
C ASP A 363 15.16 -8.42 -3.96
N ILE A 364 16.22 -8.47 -3.14
CA ILE A 364 16.46 -9.58 -2.21
C ILE A 364 16.26 -9.12 -0.77
N PRO A 365 15.23 -9.61 -0.05
CA PRO A 365 14.99 -9.22 1.33
C PRO A 365 16.08 -9.74 2.27
N VAL A 366 16.46 -8.88 3.22
CA VAL A 366 17.40 -9.16 4.30
C VAL A 366 16.61 -9.47 5.56
N PHE A 367 16.69 -10.70 6.08
CA PHE A 367 16.07 -11.10 7.33
C PHE A 367 17.09 -11.19 8.46
N GLY A 368 16.72 -10.69 9.64
CA GLY A 368 17.47 -10.88 10.87
C GLY A 368 16.58 -11.37 12.00
N GLY A 369 17.05 -11.20 13.24
CA GLY A 369 16.35 -11.74 14.42
C GLY A 369 14.91 -11.24 14.57
N ALA A 370 14.63 -9.99 14.19
CA ALA A 370 13.31 -9.39 14.26
C ALA A 370 12.43 -9.64 13.01
N GLY A 371 12.94 -10.35 12.00
CA GLY A 371 12.33 -10.45 10.68
C GLY A 371 12.98 -9.51 9.66
N LEU A 372 12.20 -8.96 8.74
CA LEU A 372 12.68 -8.13 7.64
C LEU A 372 13.45 -6.89 8.13
N MET A 373 14.64 -6.67 7.61
CA MET A 373 15.54 -5.57 7.97
C MET A 373 15.71 -4.52 6.86
N GLY A 374 15.44 -4.90 5.60
CA GLY A 374 15.67 -4.10 4.39
C GLY A 374 15.90 -5.02 3.20
N ASN A 375 16.42 -4.48 2.09
CA ASN A 375 16.74 -5.25 0.89
C ASN A 375 18.22 -5.15 0.51
N THR A 376 18.67 -6.01 -0.39
CA THR A 376 20.03 -6.08 -0.94
C THR A 376 20.01 -6.76 -2.32
N ASP A 377 21.17 -6.83 -2.99
CA ASP A 377 21.34 -7.56 -4.26
C ASP A 377 21.99 -8.95 -4.08
N LYS A 378 22.32 -9.31 -2.83
CA LYS A 378 23.02 -10.55 -2.49
C LYS A 378 22.08 -11.54 -1.79
N ALA A 379 22.21 -12.81 -2.10
CA ALA A 379 21.49 -13.88 -1.40
C ALA A 379 22.44 -14.88 -0.76
N ASN A 380 22.01 -15.47 0.35
CA ASN A 380 22.67 -16.63 0.97
C ASN A 380 21.71 -17.79 1.26
N ALA A 381 20.43 -17.64 0.92
CA ALA A 381 19.40 -18.66 0.96
C ALA A 381 18.45 -18.50 -0.24
N SER A 382 17.81 -19.59 -0.65
CA SER A 382 16.85 -19.60 -1.77
C SER A 382 15.81 -20.70 -1.61
N GLY A 383 14.65 -20.53 -2.26
CA GLY A 383 13.54 -21.49 -2.21
C GLY A 383 12.55 -21.11 -1.12
N TYR A 384 11.99 -22.08 -0.40
CA TYR A 384 11.18 -21.80 0.79
C TYR A 384 12.12 -21.60 1.99
N VAL A 385 12.55 -20.37 2.20
CA VAL A 385 13.51 -19.99 3.24
C VAL A 385 12.77 -19.83 4.57
N ILE A 386 13.05 -20.73 5.51
CA ILE A 386 12.58 -20.61 6.90
C ILE A 386 13.76 -20.15 7.74
N SER A 387 13.55 -19.11 8.53
CA SER A 387 14.56 -18.52 9.41
C SER A 387 14.06 -18.37 10.83
N VAL A 388 15.00 -18.32 11.78
CA VAL A 388 14.74 -18.14 13.20
C VAL A 388 15.70 -17.13 13.78
N GLY A 389 15.17 -16.15 14.51
CA GLY A 389 15.97 -15.19 15.25
C GLY A 389 16.70 -15.88 16.40
N ARG A 390 18.03 -15.70 16.49
CA ARG A 390 18.84 -16.41 17.48
C ARG A 390 19.19 -15.60 18.71
N VAL A 391 19.27 -14.29 18.59
CA VAL A 391 19.86 -13.43 19.62
C VAL A 391 19.02 -12.16 19.81
N GLY A 392 18.83 -11.75 21.06
CA GLY A 392 18.16 -10.51 21.45
C GLY A 392 16.68 -10.68 21.83
N ALA A 393 15.94 -9.58 21.79
CA ALA A 393 14.53 -9.55 22.19
C ALA A 393 13.64 -10.49 21.33
N TYR A 394 13.97 -10.61 20.05
CA TYR A 394 13.26 -11.43 19.06
C TYR A 394 13.86 -12.84 18.88
N CYS A 395 14.65 -13.29 19.84
CA CYS A 395 15.13 -14.65 19.91
C CYS A 395 13.94 -15.63 19.92
N GLY A 396 13.89 -16.52 18.93
CA GLY A 396 12.81 -17.48 18.70
C GLY A 396 11.73 -17.04 17.70
N ASN A 397 11.86 -15.87 17.08
CA ASN A 397 10.95 -15.44 16.04
C ASN A 397 11.20 -16.21 14.74
N PHE A 398 10.21 -16.97 14.27
CA PHE A 398 10.26 -17.69 12.99
C PHE A 398 9.69 -16.84 11.86
N VAL A 399 10.39 -16.80 10.72
CA VAL A 399 9.94 -16.11 9.51
C VAL A 399 10.14 -17.02 8.31
N ALA A 400 9.14 -17.09 7.45
CA ALA A 400 9.21 -17.75 6.15
C ALA A 400 9.24 -16.71 5.02
N HIS A 401 10.00 -17.00 3.98
CA HIS A 401 10.01 -16.25 2.74
C HIS A 401 10.24 -17.21 1.57
N ARG A 402 9.56 -16.97 0.45
CA ARG A 402 9.75 -17.75 -0.76
C ARG A 402 10.53 -16.95 -1.79
N GLY A 403 11.58 -17.56 -2.32
CA GLY A 403 12.51 -16.91 -3.25
C GLY A 403 13.90 -16.80 -2.67
N ARG A 404 14.69 -15.85 -3.18
CA ARG A 404 16.04 -15.59 -2.70
C ARG A 404 15.98 -14.67 -1.49
N ALA A 405 16.79 -14.94 -0.49
CA ALA A 405 16.90 -14.09 0.70
C ALA A 405 18.34 -13.98 1.20
N TRP A 406 18.61 -12.92 1.94
CA TRP A 406 19.79 -12.82 2.79
C TRP A 406 19.41 -13.00 4.26
N ILE A 407 19.98 -14.01 4.91
CA ILE A 407 19.82 -14.25 6.35
C ILE A 407 21.03 -13.67 7.09
N ASN A 408 20.78 -12.68 7.94
CA ASN A 408 21.80 -11.95 8.69
C ASN A 408 22.31 -12.75 9.90
N ASN A 409 23.47 -12.39 10.45
CA ASN A 409 24.17 -13.17 11.49
C ASN A 409 23.41 -13.35 12.82
N ASN A 410 22.45 -12.48 13.11
CA ASN A 410 21.57 -12.57 14.28
C ASN A 410 20.40 -13.56 14.08
N ALA A 411 20.30 -14.20 12.92
CA ALA A 411 19.36 -15.27 12.61
C ALA A 411 20.09 -16.54 12.11
N SER A 412 19.36 -17.64 12.07
CA SER A 412 19.71 -18.87 11.35
C SER A 412 18.60 -19.22 10.38
N PHE A 413 18.89 -20.07 9.41
CA PHE A 413 17.90 -20.62 8.48
C PHE A 413 18.02 -22.13 8.38
N PHE A 414 16.94 -22.75 7.92
CA PHE A 414 16.80 -24.20 7.83
C PHE A 414 17.07 -24.65 6.39
N GLU A 415 18.01 -25.58 6.23
CA GLU A 415 18.13 -26.39 5.03
C GLU A 415 17.36 -27.68 5.24
N LEU A 416 16.23 -27.79 4.55
CA LEU A 416 15.34 -28.93 4.69
C LEU A 416 15.98 -30.21 4.15
N GLU A 417 15.81 -31.30 4.88
CA GLU A 417 16.13 -32.65 4.40
C GLU A 417 15.14 -33.04 3.29
N ASN A 418 15.56 -33.97 2.43
CA ASN A 418 14.71 -34.48 1.35
C ASN A 418 13.40 -35.07 1.89
N GLY A 419 12.28 -34.66 1.32
CA GLY A 419 10.94 -35.12 1.71
C GLY A 419 10.22 -34.23 2.73
N THR A 420 10.95 -33.38 3.47
CA THR A 420 10.35 -32.43 4.41
C THR A 420 9.47 -31.42 3.68
N LYS A 421 8.19 -31.33 4.05
CA LYS A 421 7.26 -30.34 3.48
C LYS A 421 7.44 -28.99 4.17
N PRO A 422 7.84 -27.94 3.44
CA PRO A 422 8.22 -26.66 4.03
C PRO A 422 7.08 -25.97 4.77
N GLU A 423 5.84 -26.05 4.25
CA GLU A 423 4.68 -25.39 4.87
C GLU A 423 4.36 -26.01 6.22
N TRP A 424 4.29 -27.35 6.28
CA TRP A 424 4.06 -28.08 7.53
C TRP A 424 5.18 -27.79 8.52
N PHE A 425 6.44 -27.88 8.07
CA PHE A 425 7.59 -27.67 8.94
C PHE A 425 7.61 -26.25 9.51
N PHE A 426 7.29 -25.23 8.70
CA PHE A 426 7.19 -23.84 9.19
C PHE A 426 6.11 -23.68 10.26
N TYR A 427 4.90 -24.19 10.02
CA TYR A 427 3.83 -24.08 11.02
C TYR A 427 4.14 -24.90 12.28
N ALA A 428 4.71 -26.09 12.14
CA ALA A 428 5.13 -26.92 13.27
C ALA A 428 6.20 -26.24 14.14
N LEU A 429 7.16 -25.55 13.51
CA LEU A 429 8.15 -24.75 14.23
C LEU A 429 7.50 -23.62 15.04
N ARG A 430 6.43 -22.99 14.55
CA ARG A 430 5.74 -21.88 15.24
C ARG A 430 4.99 -22.32 16.50
N GLU A 431 4.69 -23.60 16.65
CA GLU A 431 4.08 -24.17 17.86
C GLU A 431 5.11 -24.51 18.94
N LEU A 432 6.41 -24.42 18.64
CA LEU A 432 7.46 -24.71 19.63
C LEU A 432 7.56 -23.63 20.70
N ASP A 433 7.54 -24.04 21.96
CA ASP A 433 7.88 -23.17 23.08
C ASP A 433 9.41 -23.07 23.27
N LEU A 434 10.00 -22.08 22.61
CA LEU A 434 11.43 -21.79 22.69
C LEU A 434 11.86 -21.16 24.02
N THR A 435 10.94 -20.79 24.92
CA THR A 435 11.31 -20.19 26.21
C THR A 435 12.10 -21.17 27.07
N THR A 436 11.82 -22.47 26.92
CA THR A 436 12.46 -23.57 27.64
C THR A 436 13.96 -23.72 27.34
N ILE A 437 14.39 -23.33 26.14
CA ILE A 437 15.78 -23.45 25.68
C ILE A 437 16.50 -22.10 25.61
N ARG A 438 15.81 -21.01 25.97
CA ARG A 438 16.33 -19.65 25.94
C ARG A 438 17.39 -19.47 27.04
N LYS A 439 18.56 -18.97 26.65
CA LYS A 439 19.71 -18.75 27.54
C LYS A 439 20.07 -17.26 27.60
N GLY A 440 20.71 -16.82 28.68
CA GLY A 440 21.23 -15.46 28.84
C GLY A 440 20.20 -14.44 29.36
N ALA A 441 20.52 -13.78 30.48
CA ALA A 441 19.62 -12.85 31.17
C ALA A 441 19.51 -11.48 30.47
N ALA A 442 20.65 -10.85 30.14
CA ALA A 442 20.68 -9.51 29.54
C ALA A 442 20.50 -9.52 28.01
N GLN A 443 21.05 -10.54 27.34
CA GLN A 443 20.90 -10.75 25.91
C GLN A 443 20.50 -12.21 25.66
N PRO A 444 19.19 -12.47 25.48
CA PRO A 444 18.72 -13.82 25.33
C PRO A 444 19.16 -14.44 24.00
N PHE A 445 19.45 -15.74 24.00
CA PHE A 445 19.81 -16.48 22.80
C PHE A 445 19.32 -17.93 22.81
N VAL A 446 19.19 -18.50 21.61
CA VAL A 446 18.98 -19.93 21.36
C VAL A 446 20.06 -20.44 20.40
N SER A 447 20.63 -21.62 20.70
CA SER A 447 21.65 -22.22 19.83
C SER A 447 21.02 -23.12 18.77
N ASN A 448 21.68 -23.28 17.62
CA ASN A 448 21.22 -24.20 16.57
C ASN A 448 21.06 -25.63 17.10
N SER A 449 21.97 -26.07 17.98
CA SER A 449 21.91 -27.41 18.57
C SER A 449 20.77 -27.59 19.55
N ASP A 450 20.36 -26.54 20.26
CA ASP A 450 19.20 -26.63 21.16
C ASP A 450 17.91 -26.71 20.33
N ILE A 451 17.78 -25.88 19.28
CA ILE A 451 16.61 -25.91 18.39
C ILE A 451 16.49 -27.26 17.68
N ALA A 452 17.62 -27.81 17.20
CA ALA A 452 17.62 -29.09 16.50
C ALA A 452 17.11 -30.27 17.35
N LYS A 453 17.19 -30.18 18.69
CA LYS A 453 16.74 -31.22 19.64
C LYS A 453 15.29 -31.09 20.06
N LEU A 454 14.61 -30.01 19.69
CA LEU A 454 13.19 -29.86 19.99
C LEU A 454 12.39 -30.89 19.20
N SER A 455 11.27 -31.35 19.78
CA SER A 455 10.43 -32.39 19.20
C SER A 455 9.28 -31.78 18.42
N LEU A 456 9.01 -32.33 17.24
CA LEU A 456 7.85 -32.05 16.41
C LEU A 456 7.00 -33.32 16.28
N VAL A 457 5.69 -33.16 16.22
CA VAL A 457 4.75 -34.26 15.97
C VAL A 457 4.76 -34.62 14.49
N PHE A 458 5.24 -35.82 14.18
CA PHE A 458 5.31 -36.38 12.83
C PHE A 458 4.11 -37.29 12.55
N PRO A 459 3.24 -36.92 11.59
CA PRO A 459 2.00 -37.66 11.30
C PRO A 459 2.17 -38.79 10.27
N GLY A 460 3.38 -38.96 9.72
CA GLY A 460 3.66 -39.84 8.58
C GLY A 460 3.54 -39.14 7.23
N ASP A 461 4.27 -39.65 6.23
CA ASP A 461 4.35 -39.04 4.90
C ASP A 461 2.98 -38.90 4.19
N PRO A 462 2.05 -39.88 4.22
CA PRO A 462 0.78 -39.74 3.51
C PRO A 462 -0.06 -38.53 3.94
N VAL A 463 -0.05 -38.22 5.25
CA VAL A 463 -0.76 -37.05 5.80
C VAL A 463 -0.07 -35.76 5.36
N LEU A 464 1.27 -35.73 5.39
CA LEU A 464 2.05 -34.56 4.96
C LEU A 464 1.94 -34.28 3.46
N GLU A 465 1.96 -35.30 2.60
CA GLU A 465 1.77 -35.14 1.15
C GLU A 465 0.40 -34.55 0.83
N THR A 466 -0.63 -35.05 1.51
CA THR A 466 -2.00 -34.55 1.37
C THR A 466 -2.12 -33.10 1.85
N PHE A 467 -1.58 -32.79 3.02
CA PHE A 467 -1.56 -31.43 3.56
C PHE A 467 -0.84 -30.47 2.61
N HIS A 468 0.33 -30.88 2.09
CA HIS A 468 1.06 -30.10 1.10
C HIS A 468 0.22 -29.87 -0.17
N GLY A 469 -0.48 -30.89 -0.66
CA GLY A 469 -1.37 -30.77 -1.82
C GLY A 469 -2.53 -29.78 -1.62
N ILE A 470 -3.09 -29.70 -0.41
CA ILE A 470 -4.13 -28.71 -0.07
C ILE A 470 -3.55 -27.29 -0.01
N LEU A 471 -2.37 -27.13 0.59
CA LEU A 471 -1.79 -25.81 0.80
C LEU A 471 -1.13 -25.26 -0.46
N LEU A 472 -0.56 -26.11 -1.32
CA LEU A 472 0.22 -25.68 -2.47
C LEU A 472 -0.52 -24.66 -3.37
N PRO A 473 -1.80 -24.86 -3.75
CA PRO A 473 -2.55 -23.86 -4.52
C PRO A 473 -2.74 -22.53 -3.76
N LEU A 474 -2.99 -22.59 -2.45
CA LEU A 474 -3.15 -21.38 -1.62
C LEU A 474 -1.87 -20.57 -1.63
N VAL A 475 -0.72 -21.23 -1.45
CA VAL A 475 0.55 -20.51 -1.40
C VAL A 475 1.00 -20.04 -2.78
N GLN A 476 0.74 -20.80 -3.85
CA GLN A 476 0.98 -20.33 -5.23
C GLN A 476 0.18 -19.07 -5.54
N LEU A 477 -1.06 -18.98 -5.05
CA LEU A 477 -1.86 -17.77 -5.21
C LEU A 477 -1.32 -16.60 -4.37
N ILE A 478 -0.84 -16.85 -3.15
CA ILE A 478 -0.15 -15.82 -2.35
C ILE A 478 1.06 -15.25 -3.11
N GLU A 479 1.91 -16.12 -3.67
CA GLU A 479 3.09 -15.70 -4.44
C GLU A 479 2.71 -14.89 -5.69
N ALA A 480 1.70 -15.36 -6.44
CA ALA A 480 1.23 -14.66 -7.62
C ALA A 480 0.71 -13.26 -7.27
N ASN A 481 -0.04 -13.13 -6.17
CA ASN A 481 -0.54 -11.86 -5.66
C ASN A 481 0.59 -10.93 -5.20
N GLU A 482 1.63 -11.46 -4.55
CA GLU A 482 2.80 -10.67 -4.13
C GLU A 482 3.57 -10.13 -5.34
N GLN A 483 3.77 -10.96 -6.36
CA GLN A 483 4.41 -10.54 -7.61
C GLN A 483 3.57 -9.50 -8.35
N GLU A 484 2.25 -9.71 -8.44
CA GLU A 484 1.31 -8.75 -9.03
C GLU A 484 1.35 -7.42 -8.27
N ASN A 485 1.38 -7.45 -6.92
CA ASN A 485 1.47 -6.25 -6.10
C ASN A 485 2.75 -5.44 -6.35
N GLN A 486 3.89 -6.11 -6.54
CA GLN A 486 5.15 -5.45 -6.89
C GLN A 486 5.04 -4.75 -8.24
N THR A 487 4.49 -5.42 -9.26
CA THR A 487 4.27 -4.83 -10.59
C THR A 487 3.31 -3.65 -10.51
N LEU A 488 2.17 -3.78 -9.84
CA LEU A 488 1.18 -2.72 -9.68
C LEU A 488 1.77 -1.50 -8.96
N ALA A 489 2.57 -1.72 -7.90
CA ALA A 489 3.24 -0.65 -7.18
C ALA A 489 4.25 0.07 -8.08
N ALA A 490 5.08 -0.66 -8.82
CA ALA A 490 6.04 -0.09 -9.76
C ALA A 490 5.35 0.72 -10.88
N THR A 491 4.24 0.21 -11.42
CA THR A 491 3.42 0.93 -12.41
C THR A 491 2.84 2.20 -11.81
N ARG A 492 2.27 2.14 -10.61
CA ARG A 492 1.75 3.33 -9.92
C ARG A 492 2.85 4.36 -9.70
N ASP A 493 4.01 3.95 -9.20
CA ASP A 493 5.12 4.84 -8.87
C ASP A 493 5.75 5.49 -10.12
N LEU A 494 5.69 4.80 -11.27
CA LEU A 494 6.03 5.35 -12.58
C LEU A 494 5.00 6.36 -13.10
N LEU A 495 3.71 6.07 -12.95
CA LEU A 495 2.63 6.90 -13.48
C LEU A 495 2.37 8.14 -12.63
N LEU A 496 2.41 8.00 -11.30
CA LEU A 496 2.07 9.04 -10.33
C LEU A 496 2.75 10.40 -10.62
N PRO A 497 4.09 10.51 -10.75
CA PRO A 497 4.72 11.80 -11.00
C PRO A 497 4.31 12.42 -12.34
N LYS A 498 4.12 11.61 -13.39
CA LYS A 498 3.74 12.08 -14.74
C LYS A 498 2.31 12.56 -14.79
N LEU A 499 1.41 11.83 -14.13
CA LEU A 499 0.00 12.19 -14.02
C LEU A 499 -0.21 13.39 -13.10
N MET A 500 0.60 13.58 -12.04
CA MET A 500 0.51 14.73 -11.14
C MET A 500 1.16 16.00 -11.69
N SER A 501 2.04 15.89 -12.70
CA SER A 501 2.72 17.04 -13.33
C SER A 501 2.02 17.56 -14.59
N GLY A 502 1.08 16.77 -15.13
CA GLY A 502 0.43 17.01 -16.42
C GLY A 502 1.32 16.64 -17.62
N GLU A 503 2.44 15.95 -17.41
CA GLU A 503 3.28 15.39 -18.48
C GLU A 503 2.52 14.28 -19.23
N LEU A 504 1.83 13.42 -18.48
CA LEU A 504 0.91 12.42 -19.01
C LEU A 504 -0.52 12.87 -18.68
N ARG A 505 -1.37 12.95 -19.71
CA ARG A 505 -2.79 13.31 -19.59
C ARG A 505 -3.64 12.34 -20.39
N LEU A 506 -4.92 12.26 -20.04
CA LEU A 506 -5.83 11.20 -20.46
C LEU A 506 -7.02 11.80 -21.23
N THR A 507 -7.17 11.43 -22.50
CA THR A 507 -8.13 12.00 -23.44
C THR A 507 -9.36 11.11 -23.65
N GLY A 508 -9.33 9.84 -23.20
CA GLY A 508 -10.43 8.88 -23.39
C GLY A 508 -10.79 8.02 -22.17
N VAL A 509 -11.87 7.25 -22.32
CA VAL A 509 -12.26 6.14 -21.42
C VAL A 509 -11.41 4.89 -21.70
N GLU A 510 -10.72 4.85 -22.84
CA GLU A 510 -9.88 3.74 -23.31
C GLU A 510 -8.39 3.85 -22.92
N ASP A 511 -8.01 4.88 -22.15
CA ASP A 511 -6.65 5.01 -21.63
C ASP A 511 -6.48 4.20 -20.32
N LEU A 512 -6.38 2.87 -20.53
CA LEU A 512 -5.93 1.74 -19.68
C LEU A 512 -6.96 0.61 -19.46
#